data_AF-A0A0G8C2Q5-F1
#
_entry.id   AF-A0A0G8C2Q5-F1
#
_cell.length_a   1.000
_cell.length_b   1.000
_cell.length_c   1.000
_cell.angle_alpha   90.00
_cell.angle_beta   90.00
_cell.angle_gamma   90.00
#
_symmetry.space_group_name_H-M   'P 1'
#
loop_
_entity.id
_entity.type
_entity.pdbx_description
1 polymer ?
#
loop_
_entity_poly.entity_id
_entity_poly.type
_entity_poly.pdbx_seq_one_letter_code
_entity_poly.pdbx_strand_id
1 'polypeptide(L)' 'MLNFEVHNLNETIQHLEHIGVPLEKKEEISEFGKFIWIKDPEGRLIELWEK' A
#
# COMPACT_ATOMS: atom_id res chain seq x y z
N MET A 1 10.52 -8.61 -1.41
CA MET A 1 9.20 -8.08 -1.08
C MET A 1 9.33 -7.39 0.26
N LEU A 2 9.03 -6.10 0.32
CA LEU A 2 9.07 -5.32 1.56
C LEU A 2 7.65 -5.16 2.08
N ASN A 3 7.47 -5.15 3.39
CA ASN A 3 6.20 -4.81 4.02
C ASN A 3 6.41 -3.73 5.08
N PHE A 4 5.46 -2.80 5.17
CA PHE A 4 5.47 -1.74 6.18
C PHE A 4 4.07 -1.62 6.79
N GLU A 5 4.03 -1.57 8.12
CA GLU A 5 2.84 -1.13 8.84
C GLU A 5 2.77 0.40 8.77
N VAL A 6 1.58 0.93 8.46
CA VAL A 6 1.31 2.36 8.42
C VAL A 6 0.24 2.73 9.44
N HIS A 7 0.31 3.96 9.95
CA HIS A 7 -0.62 4.44 10.97
C HIS A 7 -2.03 4.75 10.44
N ASN A 8 -2.14 5.12 9.15
CA ASN A 8 -3.40 5.40 8.48
C ASN A 8 -3.26 5.03 6.99
N LEU A 9 -3.89 3.92 6.58
CA LEU A 9 -3.74 3.42 5.21
C LEU A 9 -4.45 4.32 4.20
N ASN A 10 -5.58 4.92 4.57
CA ASN A 10 -6.34 5.80 3.69
C ASN A 10 -5.55 7.07 3.37
N GLU A 11 -4.94 7.72 4.37
CA GLU A 11 -4.06 8.87 4.15
C GLU A 11 -2.84 8.49 3.31
N THR A 12 -2.29 7.29 3.54
CA THR A 12 -1.17 6.77 2.76
C THR A 12 -1.55 6.58 1.29
N ILE A 13 -2.73 6.00 1.00
CA ILE A 13 -3.24 5.85 -0.37
C ILE A 13 -3.43 7.20 -1.04
N GLN A 14 -4.05 8.17 -0.35
CA GLN A 14 -4.26 9.52 -0.88
C GLN A 14 -2.93 10.21 -1.19
N HIS A 15 -1.93 10.07 -0.31
CA HIS A 15 -0.61 10.61 -0.55
C HIS A 15 0.06 9.97 -1.76
N LEU A 16 0.02 8.65 -1.88
CA LEU A 16 0.57 7.89 -3.00
C LEU A 16 -0.09 8.30 -4.34
N GLU A 17 -1.42 8.42 -4.36
CA GLU A 17 -2.16 8.89 -5.53
C GLU A 17 -1.74 10.33 -5.90
N HIS A 18 -1.62 11.22 -4.91
CA HIS A 18 -1.20 12.61 -5.12
C HIS A 18 0.19 12.73 -5.75
N ILE A 19 1.12 11.84 -5.39
CA ILE A 19 2.47 11.80 -5.97
C ILE A 19 2.58 10.92 -7.23
N GLY A 20 1.47 10.39 -7.72
CA GLY A 20 1.42 9.61 -8.97
C GLY A 20 1.91 8.17 -8.83
N VAL A 21 1.88 7.59 -7.62
CA VAL A 21 2.19 6.18 -7.38
C VAL A 21 0.90 5.35 -7.40
N PRO A 22 0.67 4.53 -8.44
CA PRO A 22 -0.54 3.72 -8.54
C PRO A 22 -0.47 2.49 -7.62
N LEU A 23 -1.64 2.01 -7.20
CA LEU A 23 -1.76 0.69 -6.58
C LEU A 23 -1.58 -0.40 -7.64
N GLU A 24 -0.77 -1.40 -7.32
CA GLU A 24 -0.52 -2.55 -8.18
C GLU A 24 -1.65 -3.59 -8.11
N LYS A 25 -2.34 -3.64 -6.97
CA LYS A 25 -3.50 -4.52 -6.72
C LYS A 25 -4.62 -3.71 -6.07
N LYS A 26 -5.83 -4.25 -6.14
CA LYS A 26 -6.96 -3.74 -5.34
C LYS A 26 -6.63 -3.88 -3.86
N GLU A 27 -7.17 -2.97 -3.05
CA GLU A 27 -7.13 -3.10 -1.60
C GLU A 27 -7.73 -4.44 -1.17
N GLU A 28 -7.09 -5.06 -0.18
CA GLU A 28 -7.56 -6.28 0.45
C GLU A 28 -7.88 -6.00 1.90
N ILE A 29 -9.07 -6.42 2.35
CA ILE A 29 -9.54 -6.24 3.72
C ILE A 29 -9.80 -7.63 4.29
N SER A 30 -9.16 -7.94 5.41
CA SER A 30 -9.31 -9.22 6.12
C SER A 30 -9.39 -9.01 7.64
N GLU A 31 -9.54 -10.10 8.39
CA GLU A 31 -9.46 -10.08 9.85
C GLU A 31 -8.10 -9.64 10.40
N PHE A 32 -7.06 -9.64 9.54
CA PHE A 32 -5.69 -9.25 9.89
C PHE A 32 -5.38 -7.77 9.60
N GLY A 33 -6.33 -7.04 9.01
CA GLY A 33 -6.17 -5.63 8.65
C GLY A 33 -6.50 -5.34 7.19
N LYS A 34 -6.08 -4.17 6.73
CA LYS A 34 -6.17 -3.71 5.35
C LYS A 34 -4.79 -3.74 4.71
N PHE A 35 -4.73 -4.13 3.45
CA PHE A 35 -3.49 -4.33 2.71
C PHE A 35 -3.59 -3.68 1.33
N ILE A 36 -2.52 -3.02 0.91
CA ILE A 36 -2.32 -2.54 -0.46
C ILE A 36 -0.91 -2.88 -0.92
N TRP A 37 -0.72 -2.81 -2.24
CA TRP A 37 0.58 -3.05 -2.86
C TRP A 37 0.89 -1.96 -3.86
N ILE A 38 2.15 -1.52 -3.85
CA ILE A 38 2.74 -0.62 -4.85
C ILE A 38 3.99 -1.27 -5.45
N LYS A 39 4.50 -0.69 -6.55
CA LYS A 39 5.80 -1.02 -7.11
C LYS A 39 6.78 0.12 -6.95
N ASP A 40 8.01 -0.21 -6.59
CA ASP A 40 9.12 0.73 -6.71
C ASP A 40 9.57 0.90 -8.18
N PRO A 41 10.48 1.84 -8.49
CA PRO A 41 10.99 2.04 -9.84
C PRO A 41 11.74 0.82 -10.44
N GLU A 42 12.19 -0.11 -9.60
CA GLU A 42 12.83 -1.36 -10.03
C GLU A 42 11.79 -2.49 -10.26
N GLY A 43 10.49 -2.21 -10.07
CA GLY A 43 9.39 -3.16 -10.21
C GLY A 43 9.21 -4.09 -9.01
N ARG A 44 9.88 -3.83 -7.88
CA ARG A 44 9.74 -4.63 -6.66
C ARG A 44 8.43 -4.30 -5.97
N LEU A 45 7.71 -5.34 -5.55
CA LEU A 45 6.49 -5.20 -4.76
C LEU A 45 6.79 -4.75 -3.32
N ILE A 46 6.08 -3.71 -2.92
CA ILE A 46 6.02 -3.19 -1.54
C ILE A 46 4.58 -3.32 -1.07
N GLU A 47 4.40 -3.99 0.06
CA GLU A 47 3.13 -4.14 0.76
C GLU A 47 3.03 -3.09 1.86
N LEU A 48 1.88 -2.42 1.95
CA LEU A 48 1.57 -1.49 3.03
C LEU A 48 0.31 -1.99 3.72
N TRP A 49 0.33 -2.03 5.04
CA TRP A 49 -0.79 -2.56 5.80
C TRP A 49 -1.08 -1.77 7.07
N GLU A 50 -2.33 -1.84 7.52
CA GLU A 50 -2.84 -1.22 8.74
C GLU A 50 -3.81 -2.20 9.40
N LYS A 51 -3.70 -2.38 10.72
CA LYS A 51 -4.60 -3.27 11.48
C LYS A 51 -5.87 -2.57 11.93
#